data_AF-A0A017RRA1-F1
#
_entry.id   AF-A0A017RRA1-F1
#
_cell.length_a   1.000
_cell.length_b   1.000
_cell.length_c   1.000
_cell.angle_alpha   90.00
_cell.angle_beta   90.00
_cell.angle_gamma   90.00
#
_symmetry.space_group_name_H-M   'P 1'
#
loop_
_entity.id
_entity.type
_entity.pdbx_description
1 polymer ?
#
loop_
_entity_poly.entity_id
_entity_poly.type
_entity_poly.pdbx_seq_one_letter_code
_entity_poly.pdbx_strand_id
1 'polypeptide(L)'
;MCKLLKVSRSSYYKSLNKDESKRSIENKRLKEEILKIYSDNKKRYGAPKIHKILINQGESISLKRVQRFMNDLGIKSIVCKKYKPYSSKT
;
A
#
# COMPACT_ATOMS: atom_id res chain seq x y z
N MET A 1 -30.53 15.93 5.66
CA MET A 1 -29.42 14.97 5.47
C MET A 1 -29.83 13.51 5.69
N CYS A 2 -30.15 13.05 6.91
CA CYS A 2 -30.44 11.63 7.18
C CYS A 2 -31.65 11.06 6.41
N LYS A 3 -32.77 11.80 6.33
CA LYS A 3 -33.97 11.41 5.54
C LYS A 3 -33.69 11.32 4.04
N LEU A 4 -32.84 12.22 3.52
CA LEU A 4 -32.46 12.27 2.11
C LEU A 4 -31.57 11.08 1.71
N LEU A 5 -30.61 10.75 2.58
CA LEU A 5 -29.67 9.65 2.37
C LEU A 5 -30.23 8.27 2.82
N LYS A 6 -31.49 8.21 3.29
CA LYS A 6 -32.13 7.01 3.84
C LYS A 6 -31.29 6.26 4.90
N VAL A 7 -30.53 7.00 5.72
CA VAL A 7 -29.70 6.43 6.79
C VAL A 7 -30.30 6.77 8.15
N SER A 8 -30.17 5.88 9.13
CA SER A 8 -30.56 6.18 10.51
C SER A 8 -29.75 7.35 11.07
N ARG A 9 -30.39 8.17 11.91
CA ARG A 9 -29.76 9.36 12.50
C ARG A 9 -28.53 8.99 13.33
N SER A 10 -28.57 7.88 14.06
CA SER A 10 -27.44 7.36 14.83
C SER A 10 -26.25 6.93 13.96
N SER A 11 -26.50 6.25 12.82
CA SER A 11 -25.42 5.92 11.87
C SER A 11 -24.79 7.16 11.25
N TYR A 12 -25.59 8.17 10.90
CA TYR A 12 -25.10 9.41 10.32
C TYR A 12 -24.11 10.13 11.25
N TYR A 13 -24.46 10.33 12.52
CA TYR A 13 -23.55 10.97 13.47
C TYR A 13 -22.38 10.06 13.87
N LYS A 14 -22.56 8.73 13.87
CA LYS A 14 -21.48 7.77 14.11
C LYS A 14 -20.42 7.79 13.00
N SER A 15 -20.81 7.99 11.73
CA SER A 15 -19.85 8.18 10.65
C SER A 15 -19.20 9.56 10.67
N LEU A 16 -19.93 10.57 11.12
CA LEU A 16 -19.47 11.97 11.13
C LEU A 16 -18.44 12.22 12.22
N ASN A 17 -18.60 11.59 13.39
CA ASN A 17 -17.68 11.68 14.54
C ASN A 17 -16.77 10.45 14.64
N LYS A 18 -16.38 9.87 13.50
CA LYS A 18 -15.60 8.63 13.51
C LYS A 18 -14.12 8.96 13.74
N ASP A 19 -13.67 8.78 14.97
CA ASP A 19 -12.24 8.84 15.28
C ASP A 19 -11.45 7.80 14.48
N GLU A 20 -10.21 8.14 14.12
CA GLU A 20 -9.33 7.19 13.46
C GLU A 20 -9.11 5.97 14.36
N SER A 21 -9.53 4.80 13.88
CA SER A 21 -9.23 3.54 14.55
C SER A 21 -7.72 3.38 14.70
N LYS A 22 -7.27 2.77 15.80
CA LYS A 22 -5.86 2.36 16.00
C LYS A 22 -5.28 1.66 14.75
N ARG A 23 -6.07 0.82 14.09
CA ARG A 23 -5.68 0.12 12.86
C ARG A 23 -5.52 1.05 11.67
N SER A 24 -6.32 2.12 11.58
CA SER A 24 -6.20 3.14 10.54
C SER A 24 -4.89 3.91 10.70
N ILE A 25 -4.57 4.30 11.93
CA ILE A 25 -3.32 5.01 12.27
C ILE A 25 -2.11 4.12 11.95
N GLU A 26 -2.13 2.86 12.38
CA GLU A 26 -1.07 1.88 12.06
C GLU A 26 -0.91 1.70 10.54
N ASN A 27 -2.01 1.54 9.80
CA ASN A 27 -1.97 1.41 8.35
C ASN A 27 -1.38 2.66 7.68
N LYS A 28 -1.68 3.85 8.20
CA LYS A 28 -1.15 5.11 7.68
C LYS A 28 0.37 5.19 7.88
N ARG A 29 0.85 4.90 9.10
CA ARG A 29 2.29 4.80 9.41
C ARG A 29 2.99 3.82 8.47
N LEU A 30 2.46 2.60 8.32
CA LEU A 30 3.05 1.58 7.46
C LEU A 30 3.07 1.99 5.98
N LYS A 31 2.02 2.67 5.50
CA LYS A 31 1.98 3.21 4.14
C LYS A 31 3.04 4.29 3.91
N GLU A 32 3.23 5.19 4.88
CA GLU A 32 4.27 6.23 4.83
C GLU A 32 5.68 5.61 4.81
N GLU A 33 5.93 4.59 5.62
CA GLU A 33 7.22 3.90 5.64
C GLU A 33 7.50 3.15 4.33
N ILE A 34 6.50 2.47 3.76
CA ILE A 34 6.60 1.85 2.44
C ILE A 34 6.94 2.89 1.37
N LEU A 35 6.31 4.07 1.38
CA LEU A 35 6.60 5.16 0.43
C LEU A 35 8.01 5.70 0.58
N LYS A 36 8.49 5.82 1.82
CA LYS A 36 9.87 6.25 2.12
C LYS A 36 10.87 5.27 1.54
N ILE A 37 10.77 3.98 1.88
CA ILE A 37 11.66 2.92 1.36
C ILE A 37 11.61 2.88 -0.18
N TYR A 38 10.42 3.01 -0.77
CA TYR A 38 10.25 3.02 -2.22
C TYR A 38 10.97 4.20 -2.88
N SER A 39 10.84 5.39 -2.32
CA SER A 39 11.46 6.62 -2.85
C SER A 39 12.97 6.62 -2.67
N ASP A 40 13.46 6.22 -1.49
CA ASP A 40 14.89 6.12 -1.16
C ASP A 40 15.61 5.17 -2.12
N ASN A 41 14.94 4.10 -2.54
CA ASN A 41 15.48 3.10 -3.46
C ASN A 41 15.17 3.40 -4.94
N LYS A 42 14.95 4.68 -5.27
CA LYS A 42 14.70 5.17 -6.64
C LYS A 42 13.58 4.39 -7.34
N LYS A 43 12.54 4.01 -6.60
CA LYS A 43 11.34 3.31 -7.10
C LYS A 43 11.61 1.91 -7.67
N ARG A 44 12.79 1.34 -7.47
CA ARG A 44 13.18 0.01 -8.01
C ARG A 44 12.62 -1.14 -7.20
N TYR A 45 12.38 -0.92 -5.91
CA TYR A 45 12.00 -2.00 -5.01
C TYR A 45 10.51 -2.29 -5.13
N GLY A 46 10.20 -3.58 -5.23
CA GLY A 46 8.84 -4.11 -5.16
C GLY A 46 8.54 -4.69 -3.78
N ALA A 47 7.32 -5.20 -3.61
CA ALA A 47 6.85 -5.75 -2.34
C ALA A 47 7.82 -6.74 -1.68
N PRO A 48 8.50 -7.68 -2.38
CA PRO A 48 9.42 -8.62 -1.73
C PRO A 48 10.64 -7.94 -1.09
N LYS A 49 11.19 -6.90 -1.72
CA LYS A 49 12.36 -6.17 -1.19
C LYS A 49 11.96 -5.24 -0.06
N ILE A 50 10.85 -4.52 -0.22
CA ILE A 50 10.30 -3.63 0.81
C ILE A 50 9.94 -4.44 2.06
N HIS A 51 9.29 -5.59 1.90
CA HIS A 51 8.95 -6.49 3.00
C HIS A 51 10.18 -6.96 3.79
N LYS A 52 11.28 -7.32 3.11
CA LYS A 52 12.53 -7.70 3.79
C LYS A 52 13.09 -6.54 4.62
N ILE A 53 13.04 -5.32 4.09
CA ILE A 53 13.52 -4.13 4.81
C ILE A 53 12.65 -3.86 6.04
N LEU A 54 11.32 -3.94 5.90
CA LEU A 54 10.38 -3.78 7.02
C LEU A 54 10.62 -4.82 8.13
N ILE A 55 10.82 -6.09 7.77
CA ILE A 55 11.17 -7.14 8.76
C ILE A 55 12.49 -6.81 9.46
N ASN A 56 13.50 -6.35 8.71
CA ASN A 56 14.79 -5.96 9.30
C ASN A 56 14.69 -4.73 10.21
N GLN A 57 13.68 -3.87 10.00
CA GLN A 57 13.35 -2.75 10.87
C GLN A 57 12.52 -3.15 12.11
N GLY A 58 12.15 -4.43 12.23
CA GLY A 58 11.39 -4.98 13.35
C GLY A 58 9.87 -5.01 13.12
N GLU A 59 9.38 -4.66 11.93
CA GLU A 59 7.95 -4.68 11.63
C GLU A 59 7.44 -6.10 11.30
N SER A 60 6.39 -6.53 11.99
CA SER A 60 5.75 -7.84 11.78
C SER A 60 4.61 -7.72 10.77
N ILE A 61 4.96 -7.68 9.48
CA ILE A 61 4.00 -7.53 8.38
C ILE A 61 4.13 -8.66 7.37
N SER A 62 3.00 -9.16 6.86
CA SER A 62 3.02 -10.16 5.79
C SER A 62 3.25 -9.53 4.42
N LEU A 63 3.91 -10.28 3.53
CA LEU A 63 4.15 -9.86 2.15
C LEU A 63 2.87 -9.43 1.41
N LYS A 64 1.77 -10.16 1.63
CA LYS A 64 0.46 -9.85 1.02
C LYS A 64 -0.09 -8.50 1.50
N ARG A 65 0.15 -8.14 2.76
CA ARG A 65 -0.26 -6.85 3.31
C ARG A 65 0.56 -5.71 2.70
N VAL A 66 1.85 -5.90 2.50
CA VAL A 66 2.71 -4.95 1.76
C VAL A 66 2.22 -4.79 0.32
N GLN A 67 1.93 -5.88 -0.39
CA GLN A 67 1.38 -5.85 -1.75
C GLN A 67 0.09 -5.04 -1.84
N ARG A 68 -0.84 -5.25 -0.89
CA ARG A 68 -2.09 -4.49 -0.84
C ARG A 68 -1.82 -3.00 -0.62
N PHE A 69 -0.95 -2.63 0.30
CA PHE A 69 -0.60 -1.22 0.53
C PHE A 69 0.08 -0.58 -0.67
N MET A 70 0.96 -1.30 -1.38
CA MET A 70 1.54 -0.81 -2.63
C MET A 70 0.47 -0.55 -3.69
N ASN A 71 -0.52 -1.44 -3.82
CA ASN A 71 -1.66 -1.26 -4.72
C ASN A 71 -2.53 -0.07 -4.32
N ASP A 72 -2.87 0.06 -3.04
CA ASP A 72 -3.65 1.20 -2.51
C ASP A 72 -2.94 2.54 -2.78
N LEU A 73 -1.60 2.55 -2.75
CA LEU A 73 -0.76 3.72 -3.02
C LEU A 73 -0.48 3.93 -4.51
N GLY A 74 -0.89 3.00 -5.38
CA GLY A 74 -0.63 3.07 -6.83
C GLY A 74 0.84 2.93 -7.22
N ILE A 75 1.70 2.38 -6.36
CA ILE A 75 3.15 2.26 -6.61
C ILE A 75 3.53 0.86 -7.09
N LYS A 76 4.49 0.81 -8.01
CA LYS A 76 5.05 -0.42 -8.59
C LYS A 76 6.55 -0.33 -8.76
N SER A 77 7.24 -1.46 -8.67
CA SER A 77 8.68 -1.52 -8.93
C SER A 77 9.00 -1.17 -10.37
N ILE A 78 9.98 -0.30 -10.60
CA ILE A 78 10.56 -0.07 -11.92
C ILE A 78 11.48 -1.24 -12.26
N VAL A 79 11.16 -1.95 -13.35
CA VAL A 79 11.93 -3.09 -13.86
C VAL A 79 12.31 -2.83 -15.31
N CYS A 80 13.59 -2.96 -15.64
CA CYS A 80 14.04 -2.96 -17.04
C CYS A 80 13.68 -4.29 -17.70
N LYS A 81 12.95 -4.25 -18.81
CA LYS A 81 12.63 -5.45 -19.58
C LYS A 81 13.94 -6.04 -20.13
N LYS A 82 14.21 -7.32 -19.85
CA LYS A 82 15.36 -8.02 -20.42
C LYS A 82 15.20 -8.11 -21.96
N TYR A 83 16.26 -7.81 -22.70
CA TYR A 83 16.30 -7.98 -24.15
C TYR A 83 16.04 -9.45 -24.50
N LYS A 84 15.15 -9.68 -25.47
CA LYS A 84 14.86 -11.00 -26.03
C LYS A 84 15.28 -10.96 -27.50
N PRO A 85 16.38 -11.64 -27.89
CA PRO A 85 16.77 -11.70 -29.29
C PRO A 85 15.69 -12.42 -30.09
N TYR A 86 15.38 -11.89 -31.28
CA TYR A 86 14.52 -12.59 -32.23
C TYR A 86 15.34 -13.69 -32.91
N SER A 87 14.84 -14.92 -32.93
CA SER A 87 15.49 -16.00 -33.69
C SER A 87 15.22 -15.75 -35.17
N SER A 88 16.24 -15.39 -35.93
CA SER A 88 16.18 -15.43 -37.38
C SER A 88 15.95 -16.88 -37.81
N LYS A 89 14.89 -17.15 -38.57
CA LYS A 89 14.72 -18.43 -39.26
C LYS A 89 15.68 -18.41 -40.45
N THR A 90 16.78 -19.15 -40.36
CA THR A 90 17.54 -19.64 -41.52
C THR A 90 16.77 -20.78 -42.18
#